data_AF-R1I9U9-F1
#
_entry.id   AF-R1I9U9-F1
#
_cell.length_a   1.000
_cell.length_b   1.000
_cell.length_c   1.000
_cell.angle_alpha   90.00
_cell.angle_beta   90.00
_cell.angle_gamma   90.00
#
_symmetry.space_group_name_H-M   'P 1'
#
loop_
_entity.id
_entity.type
_entity.pdbx_description
1 polymer ?
#
loop_
_entity_poly.entity_id
_entity_poly.type
_entity_poly.pdbx_seq_one_letter_code
_entity_poly.pdbx_strand_id
1 'polypeptide(L)'
;GYHLVVERYYQGVALVRPYSYWVWADLAAVTVALGPAVVAAVRRGLGSPRRALLTDPVLLLGLAALAAILFADVSGLSKAETERIWLPFGAWLLPMTALLPRPGRRWWLAAQAATALAVNHLLLTGW
;
A
#
# COMPACT_ATOMS: atom_id res chain seq x y z
N GLY A 1 -26.35 -8.21 8.79
CA GLY A 1 -25.16 -8.58 8.00
C GLY A 1 -23.91 -7.93 8.55
N TYR A 2 -23.66 -6.68 8.17
CA TYR A 2 -22.49 -5.89 8.59
C TYR A 2 -22.27 -5.79 10.12
N HIS A 3 -23.31 -5.49 10.90
CA HIS A 3 -23.21 -5.38 12.36
C HIS A 3 -22.72 -6.66 13.08
N LEU A 4 -23.15 -7.84 12.62
CA LEU A 4 -22.72 -9.12 13.20
C LEU A 4 -21.27 -9.47 12.87
N VAL A 5 -20.73 -8.96 11.75
CA VAL A 5 -19.31 -9.08 11.40
C VAL A 5 -18.46 -8.20 12.31
N VAL A 6 -18.90 -6.96 12.55
CA VAL A 6 -18.25 -6.03 13.48
C VAL A 6 -18.23 -6.62 14.89
N GLU A 7 -19.37 -7.11 15.40
CA GLU A 7 -19.42 -7.72 16.74
C GLU A 7 -18.48 -8.93 16.88
N ARG A 8 -18.48 -9.86 15.92
CA ARG A 8 -17.57 -11.04 15.97
C ARG A 8 -16.10 -10.68 15.82
N TYR A 9 -15.79 -9.65 15.02
CA TYR A 9 -14.42 -9.15 14.88
C TYR A 9 -13.91 -8.56 16.21
N TYR A 10 -14.75 -7.78 16.90
CA TYR A 10 -14.42 -7.17 18.20
C TYR A 10 -14.52 -8.13 19.39
N GLN A 11 -15.30 -9.22 19.30
CA GLN A 11 -15.35 -10.29 20.30
C GLN A 11 -14.17 -11.27 20.22
N GLY A 12 -13.39 -11.24 19.13
CA GLY A 12 -12.24 -12.11 18.90
C GLY A 12 -10.88 -11.39 18.95
N VAL A 13 -10.03 -11.65 17.96
CA VAL A 13 -8.61 -11.27 17.88
C VAL A 13 -8.36 -9.74 17.93
N ALA A 14 -9.38 -8.91 17.69
CA ALA A 14 -9.25 -7.44 17.73
C ALA A 14 -8.85 -6.88 19.11
N LEU A 15 -9.08 -7.62 20.20
CA LEU A 15 -8.63 -7.25 21.55
C LEU A 15 -7.09 -7.27 21.69
N VAL A 16 -6.38 -8.05 20.87
CA VAL A 16 -4.92 -8.24 20.93
C VAL A 16 -4.18 -7.32 19.94
N ARG A 17 -4.91 -6.63 19.04
CA ARG A 17 -4.37 -5.79 17.97
C ARG A 17 -4.91 -4.36 18.07
N PRO A 18 -4.23 -3.45 18.80
CA PRO A 18 -4.73 -2.10 19.01
C PRO A 18 -4.87 -1.34 17.68
N TYR A 19 -6.07 -0.82 17.42
CA TYR A 19 -6.38 -0.11 16.17
C TYR A 19 -5.44 1.06 15.89
N SER A 20 -5.14 1.84 16.94
CA SER A 20 -4.24 3.00 16.86
C SER A 20 -2.83 2.64 16.39
N TYR A 21 -2.37 1.42 16.63
CA TYR A 21 -1.10 0.93 16.11
C TYR A 21 -1.27 0.41 14.68
N TRP A 22 -2.27 -0.45 14.46
CA TRP A 22 -2.43 -1.17 13.19
C TRP A 22 -2.80 -0.27 12.02
N VAL A 23 -3.57 0.81 12.22
CA VAL A 23 -3.84 1.80 11.16
C VAL A 23 -2.56 2.39 10.55
N TRP A 24 -1.49 2.52 11.35
CA TRP A 24 -0.19 2.99 10.85
C TRP A 24 0.71 1.85 10.41
N ALA A 25 0.72 0.74 11.15
CA ALA A 25 1.55 -0.42 10.82
C ALA A 25 1.15 -1.07 9.49
N ASP A 26 -0.14 -1.08 9.18
CA ASP A 26 -0.70 -1.60 7.92
C ASP A 26 -0.25 -0.75 6.71
N LEU A 27 -0.31 0.57 6.83
CA LEU A 27 0.23 1.48 5.81
C LEU A 27 1.75 1.33 5.67
N ALA A 28 2.48 1.21 6.78
CA ALA A 28 3.92 1.00 6.76
C ALA A 28 4.27 -0.30 6.03
N ALA A 29 3.59 -1.41 6.35
CA ALA A 29 3.79 -2.70 5.70
C ALA A 29 3.57 -2.62 4.19
N VAL A 30 2.51 -1.95 3.74
CA VAL A 30 2.22 -1.77 2.31
C VAL A 30 3.27 -0.89 1.62
N THR A 31 3.74 0.18 2.26
CA THR A 31 4.81 1.01 1.68
C THR A 31 6.12 0.24 1.54
N VAL A 32 6.46 -0.62 2.51
CA VAL A 32 7.64 -1.49 2.46
C VAL A 32 7.49 -2.55 1.37
N ALA A 33 6.32 -3.18 1.28
CA ALA A 33 6.03 -4.20 0.26
C ALA A 33 6.07 -3.66 -1.17
N LEU A 34 5.56 -2.45 -1.40
CA LEU A 34 5.58 -1.78 -2.71
C LEU A 34 6.94 -1.17 -3.05
N GLY A 35 7.71 -0.82 -2.01
CA GLY A 35 9.06 -0.30 -2.12
C GLY A 35 9.17 1.14 -2.65
N PRO A 36 10.40 1.67 -2.69
CA PRO A 36 10.65 3.11 -2.82
C PRO A 36 10.24 3.69 -4.17
N ALA A 37 10.29 2.92 -5.25
CA ALA A 37 9.92 3.42 -6.58
C ALA A 37 8.42 3.72 -6.67
N VAL A 38 7.58 2.88 -6.06
CA VAL A 38 6.12 3.10 -6.05
C VAL A 38 5.78 4.31 -5.18
N VAL A 39 6.41 4.45 -4.01
CA VAL A 39 6.22 5.63 -3.14
C VAL A 39 6.59 6.92 -3.87
N ALA A 40 7.73 6.95 -4.56
CA ALA A 40 8.16 8.12 -5.34
C ALA A 40 7.20 8.43 -6.49
N ALA A 41 6.70 7.39 -7.17
CA ALA A 41 5.73 7.51 -8.24
C ALA A 41 4.38 8.05 -7.76
N VAL A 42 3.89 7.57 -6.62
CA VAL A 42 2.68 8.07 -5.95
C VAL A 42 2.83 9.54 -5.59
N ARG A 43 3.93 9.92 -4.94
CA ARG A 43 4.21 11.33 -4.60
C ARG A 43 4.20 12.22 -5.84
N ARG A 44 4.79 11.75 -6.95
CA ARG A 44 4.82 12.49 -8.22
C ARG A 44 3.43 12.58 -8.84
N GLY A 45 2.65 11.49 -8.82
CA GLY A 45 1.29 11.45 -9.33
C GLY A 45 0.36 12.42 -8.60
N LEU A 46 0.45 12.49 -7.26
CA LEU A 46 -0.31 13.42 -6.42
C LEU A 46 0.02 14.90 -6.68
N GLY A 47 1.21 15.19 -7.19
CA GLY A 47 1.62 16.53 -7.62
C GLY A 47 1.16 16.92 -9.03
N SER A 48 0.48 16.02 -9.76
CA SER A 48 0.02 16.27 -11.12
C SER A 48 -1.12 17.30 -11.16
N PRO A 49 -1.25 18.10 -12.23
CA PRO A 49 -2.38 19.00 -12.40
C PRO A 49 -3.72 18.25 -12.34
N ARG A 50 -4.76 18.84 -11.74
CA ARG A 50 -6.11 18.23 -11.64
C ARG A 50 -6.64 17.74 -12.99
N ARG A 51 -6.35 18.45 -14.08
CA ARG A 51 -6.75 18.03 -15.43
C ARG A 51 -6.11 16.70 -15.82
N ALA A 52 -4.83 16.50 -15.50
CA ALA A 52 -4.13 15.25 -15.76
C ALA A 52 -4.74 14.09 -14.94
N LEU A 53 -5.17 14.36 -13.69
CA LEU A 53 -5.86 13.35 -12.88
C LEU A 53 -7.14 12.82 -13.52
N LEU A 54 -7.82 13.60 -14.37
CA LEU A 54 -9.06 13.19 -15.03
C LEU A 54 -8.85 12.60 -16.42
N THR A 55 -7.70 12.86 -17.04
CA THR A 55 -7.42 12.45 -18.43
C THR A 55 -6.38 11.34 -18.55
N ASP A 56 -5.54 11.13 -17.53
CA ASP A 56 -4.53 10.09 -17.51
C ASP A 56 -5.05 8.83 -16.80
N PRO A 57 -5.27 7.72 -17.52
CA PRO A 57 -5.76 6.47 -16.93
C PRO A 57 -4.84 5.92 -15.83
N VAL A 58 -3.52 6.15 -15.91
CA VAL A 58 -2.55 5.68 -14.90
C VAL A 58 -2.77 6.43 -13.60
N LEU A 59 -2.98 7.74 -13.66
CA LEU A 59 -3.26 8.56 -12.48
C LEU A 59 -4.62 8.21 -11.86
N LEU A 60 -5.66 8.03 -12.68
CA LEU A 60 -6.98 7.61 -12.22
C LEU A 60 -6.93 6.26 -11.49
N LEU A 61 -6.29 5.26 -12.10
CA LEU A 61 -6.18 3.92 -11.55
C LEU A 61 -5.34 3.91 -10.26
N GLY A 62 -4.22 4.63 -10.25
CA GLY A 62 -3.37 4.76 -9.07
C GLY A 62 -4.08 5.47 -7.91
N LEU A 63 -4.82 6.55 -8.19
CA LEU A 63 -5.62 7.23 -7.17
C LEU A 63 -6.77 6.36 -6.64
N ALA A 64 -7.45 5.62 -7.51
CA ALA A 64 -8.50 4.69 -7.10
C ALA A 64 -7.94 3.57 -6.20
N ALA A 65 -6.76 3.04 -6.53
CA ALA A 65 -6.06 2.06 -5.70
C ALA A 65 -5.65 2.63 -4.33
N LEU A 66 -5.12 3.86 -4.28
CA LEU A 66 -4.81 4.56 -3.02
C LEU A 66 -6.06 4.78 -2.17
N ALA A 67 -7.16 5.22 -2.80
CA ALA A 67 -8.42 5.41 -2.10
C ALA A 67 -8.94 4.09 -1.53
N ALA A 68 -8.90 3.00 -2.31
CA ALA A 68 -9.31 1.68 -1.84
C ALA A 68 -8.47 1.22 -0.63
N ILE A 69 -7.16 1.43 -0.65
CA ILE A 69 -6.26 1.14 0.47
C ILE A 69 -6.65 1.96 1.71
N LEU A 70 -6.85 3.27 1.57
CA LEU A 70 -7.22 4.14 2.69
C LEU A 70 -8.61 3.79 3.26
N PHE A 71 -9.59 3.48 2.40
CA PHE A 71 -10.90 3.04 2.85
C PHE A 71 -10.82 1.69 3.57
N ALA A 72 -10.00 0.76 3.08
CA ALA A 72 -9.78 -0.52 3.74
C ALA A 72 -9.11 -0.34 5.11
N ASP A 73 -8.11 0.53 5.22
CA ASP A 73 -7.41 0.86 6.46
C ASP A 73 -8.34 1.47 7.51
N VAL A 74 -9.04 2.53 7.14
CA VAL A 74 -9.98 3.25 8.03
C VAL A 74 -11.18 2.38 8.42
N SER A 75 -11.57 1.42 7.58
CA SER A 75 -12.64 0.48 7.94
C SER A 75 -12.30 -0.36 9.18
N GLY A 76 -11.01 -0.55 9.49
CA GLY A 76 -10.55 -1.36 10.60
C GLY A 76 -10.90 -2.85 10.47
N LEU A 77 -11.37 -3.29 9.30
CA LEU A 77 -11.72 -4.70 9.02
C LEU A 77 -10.53 -5.53 8.54
N SER A 78 -9.40 -4.89 8.23
CA SER A 78 -8.20 -5.54 7.66
C SER A 78 -6.98 -5.51 8.58
N LYS A 79 -7.15 -5.24 9.89
CA LYS A 79 -6.02 -5.08 10.81
C LYS A 79 -5.13 -6.32 10.76
N ALA A 80 -3.88 -6.14 10.36
CA ALA A 80 -2.89 -7.20 10.22
C ALA A 80 -3.23 -8.35 9.26
N GLU A 81 -4.20 -8.15 8.38
CA GLU A 81 -4.47 -9.01 7.22
C GLU A 81 -4.10 -8.30 5.91
N THR A 82 -3.40 -7.16 6.01
CA THR A 82 -2.89 -6.34 4.91
C THR A 82 -2.16 -7.16 3.87
N GLU A 83 -1.28 -8.05 4.32
CA GLU A 83 -0.50 -8.95 3.45
C GLU A 83 -1.37 -9.96 2.67
N ARG A 84 -2.61 -10.21 3.08
CA ARG A 84 -3.54 -11.14 2.39
C ARG A 84 -4.59 -10.40 1.57
N ILE A 85 -5.08 -9.26 2.05
CA ILE A 85 -6.23 -8.55 1.48
C ILE A 85 -5.79 -7.40 0.56
N TRP A 86 -4.67 -6.74 0.85
CA TRP A 86 -4.29 -5.51 0.13
C TRP A 86 -3.33 -5.72 -1.03
N LEU A 87 -2.70 -6.89 -1.12
CA LEU A 87 -1.78 -7.22 -2.23
C LEU A 87 -2.37 -6.95 -3.63
N PRO A 88 -3.65 -7.28 -3.93
CA PRO A 88 -4.25 -6.94 -5.22
C PRO A 88 -4.30 -5.43 -5.47
N PHE A 89 -4.61 -4.62 -4.45
CA PHE A 89 -4.64 -3.15 -4.57
C PHE A 89 -3.24 -2.57 -4.75
N GLY A 90 -2.24 -3.15 -4.09
CA GLY A 90 -0.84 -2.79 -4.25
C GLY A 90 -0.34 -2.97 -5.69
N ALA A 91 -0.75 -4.06 -6.37
CA ALA A 91 -0.37 -4.30 -7.77
C ALA A 91 -0.85 -3.18 -8.71
N TRP A 92 -2.01 -2.57 -8.42
CA TRP A 92 -2.55 -1.46 -9.20
C TRP A 92 -1.80 -0.13 -9.03
N LEU A 93 -0.88 -0.04 -8.06
CA LEU A 93 0.02 1.11 -7.90
C LEU A 93 1.32 0.98 -8.73
N LEU A 94 1.68 -0.22 -9.18
CA LEU A 94 2.88 -0.44 -9.99
C LEU A 94 2.91 0.38 -11.29
N PRO A 95 1.81 0.53 -12.06
CA PRO A 95 1.80 1.33 -13.29
C PRO A 95 2.22 2.78 -13.09
N MET A 96 1.99 3.34 -11.89
CA MET A 96 2.40 4.72 -11.57
C MET A 96 3.91 4.92 -11.70
N THR A 97 4.72 3.86 -11.56
CA THR A 97 6.18 3.94 -11.77
C THR A 97 6.57 4.38 -13.19
N ALA A 98 5.66 4.29 -14.16
CA ALA A 98 5.84 4.87 -15.49
C ALA A 98 6.00 6.40 -15.47
N LEU A 99 5.53 7.08 -14.42
CA LEU A 99 5.68 8.52 -14.21
C LEU A 99 7.11 8.92 -13.83
N LEU A 100 7.96 7.97 -13.41
CA LEU A 100 9.33 8.24 -13.00
C LEU A 100 10.22 8.59 -14.21
N PRO A 101 11.17 9.53 -14.07
CA PRO A 101 12.08 9.89 -15.16
C PRO A 101 12.89 8.70 -15.67
N ARG A 102 12.95 8.55 -17.01
CA ARG A 102 13.70 7.48 -17.70
C ARG A 102 15.18 7.37 -17.27
N PRO A 103 15.95 8.47 -17.08
CA PRO A 103 17.36 8.37 -16.71
C PRO A 103 17.62 7.69 -15.35
N GLY A 104 16.62 7.68 -14.46
CA GLY A 104 16.74 7.11 -13.11
C GLY A 104 16.31 5.64 -12.98
N ARG A 105 15.82 4.99 -14.05
CA ARG A 105 15.17 3.66 -13.93
C ARG A 105 16.06 2.59 -13.31
N ARG A 106 17.34 2.54 -13.67
CA ARG A 106 18.30 1.58 -13.09
C ARG A 106 18.49 1.76 -11.58
N TRP A 107 18.46 3.01 -11.10
CA TRP A 107 18.58 3.32 -9.69
C TRP A 107 17.31 2.97 -8.92
N TRP A 108 16.14 3.15 -9.53
CA TRP A 108 14.87 2.69 -8.96
C TRP A 108 14.81 1.16 -8.85
N LEU A 109 15.29 0.44 -9.86
CA LEU A 109 15.40 -1.02 -9.80
C LEU A 109 16.40 -1.47 -8.73
N ALA A 110 17.55 -0.81 -8.63
CA ALA A 110 18.53 -1.10 -7.58
C ALA A 110 17.95 -0.84 -6.18
N ALA A 111 17.24 0.26 -5.99
CA ALA A 111 16.57 0.58 -4.71
C ALA A 111 15.47 -0.45 -4.37
N GLN A 112 14.71 -0.90 -5.36
CA GLN A 112 13.71 -1.97 -5.18
C GLN A 112 14.38 -3.29 -4.78
N ALA A 113 15.42 -3.71 -5.51
CA ALA A 113 16.17 -4.92 -5.20
C ALA A 113 16.80 -4.85 -3.80
N ALA A 114 17.42 -3.72 -3.46
CA ALA A 114 17.99 -3.50 -2.14
C ALA A 114 16.92 -3.56 -1.04
N THR A 115 15.72 -2.99 -1.27
CA THR A 115 14.61 -3.07 -0.30
C THR A 115 14.14 -4.50 -0.11
N ALA A 116 13.93 -5.24 -1.21
CA ALA A 116 13.54 -6.64 -1.16
C ALA A 116 14.58 -7.51 -0.43
N LEU A 117 15.86 -7.31 -0.72
CA LEU A 117 16.95 -8.00 -0.04
C LEU A 117 17.00 -7.62 1.44
N ALA A 118 16.90 -6.34 1.79
CA ALA A 118 16.90 -5.90 3.18
C ALA A 118 15.73 -6.51 3.96
N VAL A 119 14.52 -6.48 3.41
CA VAL A 119 13.33 -7.13 3.99
C VAL A 119 13.59 -8.62 4.20
N ASN A 120 14.07 -9.32 3.19
CA ASN A 120 14.31 -10.77 3.25
C ASN A 120 15.41 -11.16 4.26
N HIS A 121 16.43 -10.33 4.45
CA HIS A 121 17.60 -10.68 5.27
C HIS A 121 17.54 -10.12 6.70
N LEU A 122 16.79 -9.04 6.92
CA LEU A 122 16.71 -8.37 8.23
C LEU A 122 15.45 -8.74 9.00
N LEU A 123 14.36 -9.14 8.31
CA LEU A 123 13.14 -9.57 8.97
C LEU A 123 13.15 -11.09 9.11
N LEU A 124 13.25 -11.54 10.36
CA LEU A 124 12.94 -12.91 10.73
C LEU A 124 11.45 -13.16 10.52
N THR A 125 11.09 -13.59 9.31
CA THR A 125 9.74 -14.10 9.03
C THR A 125 9.71 -15.54 9.52
N GLY A 126 9.35 -15.72 10.79
CA GLY A 126 9.06 -17.03 11.36
C GLY A 126 7.77 -17.56 10.74
N TRP A 127 7.91 -18.30 9.63
CA TRP A 127 6.85 -19.13 9.09
C TRP A 127 6.76 -20.44 9.87
#